data_AF-A0A9E4Z6D8-F1
#
_entry.id   AF-A0A9E4Z6D8-F1
#
_cell.length_a   1.000
_cell.length_b   1.000
_cell.length_c   1.000
_cell.angle_alpha   90.00
_cell.angle_beta   90.00
_cell.angle_gamma   90.00
#
_symmetry.space_group_name_H-M   'P 1'
#
loop_
_entity.id
_entity.type
_entity.pdbx_description
1 polymer ?
#
loop_
_entity_poly.entity_id
_entity_poly.type
_entity_poly.pdbx_seq_one_letter_code
_entity_poly.pdbx_strand_id
1 'polypeptide(L)'
;MFRATEGMVLPTTMTGSYPKPNWYTQGLHGRAFKTALGDNQFREQYLDAVAAVISDQEMAGLDILTDGDSRFDLEVGGKSWFFYVLERLGGLQGNKSLSPGWSGDYSIRPGHILYEVQEAYQPPIVAEKL
;
A
#
# COMPACT_ATOMS: atom_id res chain seq x y z
N MET A 1 12.02 0.07 -28.79
CA MET A 1 11.39 0.30 -27.48
C MET A 1 9.98 -0.27 -27.56
N PHE A 2 9.55 -1.05 -26.57
CA PHE A 2 8.20 -1.61 -26.53
C PHE A 2 7.18 -0.52 -26.18
N ARG A 3 6.04 -0.48 -26.90
CA ARG A 3 4.92 0.44 -26.67
C ARG A 3 3.64 -0.39 -26.54
N ALA A 4 3.29 -0.74 -25.31
CA ALA A 4 2.18 -1.67 -25.02
C ALA A 4 0.84 -1.26 -25.63
N THR A 5 0.59 0.05 -25.77
CA THR A 5 -0.70 0.62 -26.20
C THR A 5 -0.62 1.35 -27.54
N GLU A 6 0.41 1.10 -28.35
CA GLU A 6 0.56 1.74 -29.66
C GLU A 6 -0.63 1.43 -30.58
N GLY A 7 -1.27 2.47 -31.11
CA GLY A 7 -2.47 2.35 -31.94
C GLY A 7 -3.79 2.23 -31.19
N MET A 8 -3.78 2.15 -29.85
CA MET A 8 -5.00 2.20 -29.04
C MET A 8 -5.50 3.64 -28.86
N VAL A 9 -6.82 3.82 -28.89
CA VAL A 9 -7.49 5.10 -28.61
C VAL A 9 -8.14 4.99 -27.25
N LEU A 10 -7.78 5.90 -26.32
CA LEU A 10 -8.28 5.93 -24.94
C LEU A 10 -8.04 4.62 -24.15
N PRO A 11 -6.78 4.19 -23.97
CA PRO A 11 -6.49 3.01 -23.16
C PRO A 11 -6.95 3.21 -21.71
N THR A 12 -7.48 2.15 -21.12
CA THR A 12 -8.11 2.13 -19.80
C THR A 12 -7.22 1.46 -18.77
N THR A 13 -7.27 1.98 -17.55
CA THR A 13 -6.55 1.45 -16.39
C THR A 13 -7.19 1.97 -15.11
N MET A 14 -6.69 1.48 -13.98
CA MET A 14 -7.06 1.92 -12.65
C MET A 14 -5.83 2.37 -11.88
N THR A 15 -5.99 3.40 -11.05
CA THR A 15 -4.90 3.91 -10.23
C THR A 15 -5.00 3.38 -8.81
N GLY A 16 -3.95 2.68 -8.36
CA GLY A 16 -3.76 2.30 -6.96
C GLY A 16 -4.30 0.92 -6.60
N SER A 17 -4.73 0.78 -5.35
CA SER A 17 -5.05 -0.49 -4.73
C SER A 17 -6.43 -1.04 -5.10
N TYR A 18 -6.53 -2.37 -5.17
CA TYR A 18 -7.80 -3.09 -5.23
C TYR A 18 -8.19 -3.63 -3.85
N PRO A 19 -9.49 -3.87 -3.58
CA PRO A 19 -9.92 -4.56 -2.37
C PRO A 19 -9.25 -5.94 -2.26
N LYS A 20 -8.55 -6.20 -1.16
CA LYS A 20 -7.99 -7.53 -0.90
C LYS A 20 -9.13 -8.50 -0.58
N PRO A 21 -9.08 -9.75 -1.09
CA PRO A 21 -10.05 -10.77 -0.70
C PRO A 21 -10.05 -10.97 0.83
N ASN A 22 -11.23 -11.20 1.42
CA ASN A 22 -11.37 -11.32 2.88
C ASN A 22 -10.54 -12.46 3.51
N TRP A 23 -10.13 -13.45 2.71
CA TRP A 23 -9.28 -14.55 3.15
C TRP A 23 -7.78 -14.20 3.13
N TYR A 24 -7.37 -13.09 2.48
CA TYR A 24 -6.00 -12.59 2.52
C TYR A 24 -5.77 -11.81 3.82
N THR A 25 -5.34 -12.54 4.85
CA THR A 25 -5.11 -12.03 6.21
C THR A 25 -3.64 -11.79 6.56
N GLN A 26 -2.71 -12.23 5.70
CA GLN A 26 -1.29 -12.04 5.91
C GLN A 26 -0.80 -10.63 5.56
N GLY A 27 0.31 -10.22 6.17
CA GLY A 27 0.95 -8.93 5.93
C GLY A 27 2.48 -9.00 5.86
N LEU A 28 3.08 -7.87 5.50
CA LEU A 28 4.51 -7.63 5.55
C LEU A 28 4.96 -7.27 6.96
N HIS A 29 4.19 -6.58 7.80
CA HIS A 29 4.58 -6.32 9.20
C HIS A 29 6.03 -5.80 9.32
N GLY A 30 6.44 -4.91 8.41
CA GLY A 30 7.80 -4.36 8.34
C GLY A 30 8.89 -5.24 7.73
N ARG A 31 8.68 -6.56 7.49
CA ARG A 31 9.69 -7.39 6.77
C ARG A 31 9.79 -7.02 5.29
N ALA A 32 10.98 -7.15 4.71
CA ALA A 32 11.18 -6.99 3.27
C ALA A 32 10.27 -7.94 2.47
N PHE A 33 9.73 -7.48 1.34
CA PHE A 33 8.80 -8.27 0.51
C PHE A 33 9.41 -9.61 0.08
N LYS A 34 10.68 -9.60 -0.32
CA LYS A 34 11.41 -10.84 -0.68
C LYS A 34 11.51 -11.83 0.48
N THR A 35 11.67 -11.34 1.71
CA THR A 35 11.67 -12.18 2.91
C THR A 35 10.29 -12.75 3.17
N ALA A 36 9.23 -11.94 3.02
CA ALA A 36 7.85 -12.41 3.17
C ALA A 36 7.46 -13.47 2.13
N LEU A 37 8.00 -13.42 0.91
CA LEU A 37 7.79 -14.46 -0.10
C LEU A 37 8.39 -15.84 0.26
N GLY A 38 9.23 -15.92 1.31
CA GLY A 38 9.70 -17.19 1.86
C GLY A 38 8.72 -17.81 2.88
N ASP A 39 7.72 -17.05 3.34
CA ASP A 39 6.64 -17.54 4.19
C ASP A 39 5.54 -18.14 3.32
N ASN A 40 5.21 -19.41 3.55
CA ASN A 40 4.28 -20.15 2.71
C ASN A 40 2.88 -19.52 2.71
N GLN A 41 2.37 -19.11 3.88
CA GLN A 41 1.01 -18.57 3.97
C GLN A 41 0.91 -17.20 3.29
N PHE A 42 1.90 -16.32 3.53
CA PHE A 42 1.93 -15.03 2.86
C PHE A 42 2.06 -15.19 1.35
N ARG A 43 2.97 -16.08 0.90
CA ARG A 43 3.22 -16.30 -0.52
C ARG A 43 1.98 -16.78 -1.25
N GLU A 44 1.32 -17.82 -0.75
CA GLU A 44 0.10 -18.37 -1.36
C GLU A 44 -0.99 -17.29 -1.41
N GLN A 45 -1.30 -16.64 -0.28
CA GLN A 45 -2.35 -15.63 -0.25
C GLN A 45 -2.06 -14.42 -1.15
N TYR A 46 -0.80 -13.97 -1.22
CA TYR A 46 -0.39 -12.88 -2.10
C TYR A 46 -0.58 -13.24 -3.57
N LEU A 47 -0.13 -14.43 -3.99
CA LEU A 47 -0.22 -14.86 -5.39
C LEU A 47 -1.68 -15.07 -5.80
N ASP A 48 -2.49 -15.69 -4.94
CA ASP A 48 -3.92 -15.88 -5.18
C ASP A 48 -4.66 -14.54 -5.27
N ALA A 49 -4.30 -13.57 -4.43
CA ALA A 49 -4.95 -12.26 -4.43
C ALA A 49 -4.60 -11.47 -5.71
N VAL A 50 -3.34 -11.49 -6.12
CA VAL A 50 -2.91 -10.87 -7.40
C VAL A 50 -3.61 -11.56 -8.58
N ALA A 51 -3.71 -12.89 -8.59
CA ALA A 51 -4.41 -13.61 -9.66
C ALA A 51 -5.89 -13.24 -9.73
N ALA A 52 -6.57 -13.12 -8.58
CA ALA A 52 -7.96 -12.69 -8.51
C ALA A 52 -8.14 -11.25 -9.03
N VAL A 53 -7.30 -10.32 -8.56
CA VAL A 53 -7.34 -8.91 -8.97
C VAL A 53 -7.04 -8.73 -10.45
N ILE A 54 -6.09 -9.48 -11.01
CA ILE A 54 -5.83 -9.47 -12.46
C ILE A 54 -7.04 -10.02 -13.22
N SER A 55 -7.61 -11.14 -12.78
CA SER A 55 -8.79 -11.73 -13.43
C SER A 55 -9.98 -10.76 -13.44
N ASP A 56 -10.22 -10.05 -12.34
CA ASP A 56 -11.28 -9.03 -12.26
C ASP A 56 -11.03 -7.86 -13.23
N GLN A 57 -9.78 -7.42 -13.36
CA GLN A 57 -9.40 -6.37 -14.32
C GLN A 57 -9.56 -6.83 -15.78
N GLU A 58 -9.17 -8.06 -16.10
CA GLU A 58 -9.37 -8.66 -17.43
C GLU A 58 -10.86 -8.78 -17.77
N MET A 59 -11.67 -9.29 -16.82
CA MET A 59 -13.12 -9.38 -16.99
C MET A 59 -13.80 -8.01 -17.14
N ALA A 60 -13.26 -6.98 -16.49
CA ALA A 60 -13.71 -5.60 -16.65
C ALA A 60 -13.27 -4.96 -17.98
N GLY A 61 -12.37 -5.60 -18.73
CA GLY A 61 -11.88 -5.12 -20.02
C GLY A 61 -10.85 -3.99 -19.91
N LEU A 62 -10.05 -3.95 -18.85
CA LEU A 62 -8.97 -2.95 -18.73
C LEU A 62 -7.78 -3.28 -19.63
N ASP A 63 -7.18 -2.25 -20.24
CA ASP A 63 -6.04 -2.40 -21.17
C ASP A 63 -4.70 -2.53 -20.43
N ILE A 64 -4.55 -1.81 -19.31
CA ILE A 64 -3.33 -1.82 -18.49
C ILE A 64 -3.71 -2.25 -17.07
N LEU A 65 -3.17 -3.39 -16.66
CA LEU A 65 -3.48 -4.06 -15.42
C LEU A 65 -2.40 -3.81 -14.36
N THR A 66 -2.79 -3.91 -13.09
CA THR A 66 -1.88 -3.75 -11.94
C THR A 66 -2.01 -4.91 -10.96
N ASP A 67 -1.04 -5.09 -10.07
CA ASP A 67 -1.11 -6.06 -8.97
C ASP A 67 -2.09 -5.65 -7.85
N GLY A 68 -2.75 -4.50 -8.03
CA GLY A 68 -3.66 -3.88 -7.08
C GLY A 68 -3.04 -3.56 -5.73
N ASP A 69 -1.71 -3.36 -5.68
CA ASP A 69 -0.97 -3.11 -4.46
C ASP A 69 -1.18 -4.18 -3.37
N SER A 70 -1.46 -5.41 -3.80
CA SER A 70 -1.83 -6.53 -2.90
C SER A 70 -0.77 -6.85 -1.84
N ARG A 71 0.49 -6.45 -2.06
CA ARG A 71 1.60 -6.62 -1.12
C ARG A 71 1.51 -5.69 0.09
N PHE A 72 0.79 -4.58 0.02
CA PHE A 72 0.73 -3.61 1.11
C PHE A 72 -0.07 -4.13 2.30
N ASP A 73 0.36 -3.75 3.51
CA ASP A 73 -0.38 -4.03 4.74
C ASP A 73 -1.73 -3.32 4.75
N LEU A 74 -2.72 -3.92 5.43
CA LEU A 74 -4.03 -3.29 5.56
C LEU A 74 -3.98 -2.28 6.70
N GLU A 75 -3.81 -1.00 6.36
CA GLU A 75 -3.64 0.09 7.32
C GLU A 75 -4.72 1.16 7.16
N VAL A 76 -4.97 1.91 8.23
CA VAL A 76 -5.95 3.01 8.24
C VAL A 76 -5.47 4.15 7.33
N GLY A 77 -6.39 4.72 6.55
CA GLY A 77 -6.16 5.99 5.86
C GLY A 77 -5.08 5.98 4.79
N GLY A 78 -4.90 4.85 4.09
CA GLY A 78 -3.93 4.76 2.97
C GLY A 78 -2.47 4.81 3.41
N LYS A 79 -2.17 4.58 4.69
CA LYS A 79 -0.82 4.58 5.26
C LYS A 79 0.13 3.61 4.55
N SER A 80 -0.40 2.52 4.02
CA SER A 80 0.37 1.38 3.55
C SER A 80 1.39 1.72 2.47
N TRP A 81 1.05 2.57 1.49
CA TRP A 81 1.99 2.87 0.39
C TRP A 81 3.14 3.79 0.82
N PHE A 82 2.87 4.77 1.70
CA PHE A 82 3.90 5.64 2.27
C PHE A 82 4.86 4.82 3.13
N PHE A 83 4.31 4.01 4.03
CA PHE A 83 5.10 3.28 5.02
C PHE A 83 5.83 2.09 4.42
N TYR A 84 5.31 1.47 3.36
CA TYR A 84 6.04 0.44 2.63
C TYR A 84 7.44 0.92 2.20
N VAL A 85 7.55 2.16 1.72
CA VAL A 85 8.85 2.71 1.32
C VAL A 85 9.68 3.04 2.56
N LEU A 86 9.09 3.71 3.56
CA LEU A 86 9.80 4.14 4.77
C LEU A 86 10.38 2.98 5.58
N GLU A 87 9.68 1.83 5.66
CA GLU A 87 10.17 0.62 6.31
C GLU A 87 11.40 -0.02 5.62
N ARG A 88 11.69 0.39 4.39
CA ARG A 88 12.74 -0.19 3.53
C ARG A 88 13.86 0.79 3.22
N LEU A 89 13.74 2.04 3.67
CA LEU A 89 14.81 3.02 3.59
C LEU A 89 15.73 2.87 4.80
N GLY A 90 17.03 2.86 4.55
CA GLY A 90 18.04 2.94 5.62
C GLY A 90 18.00 4.30 6.33
N GLY A 91 18.68 4.40 7.48
CA GLY A 91 18.78 5.64 8.25
C GLY A 91 17.51 6.05 9.00
N LEU A 92 16.43 5.24 8.92
CA LEU A 92 15.18 5.44 9.65
C LEU A 92 15.06 4.45 10.81
N GLN A 93 14.71 4.92 12.01
CA GLN A 93 14.53 4.09 13.21
C GLN A 93 13.39 4.60 14.09
N GLY A 94 12.86 3.72 14.93
CA GLY A 94 11.79 4.02 15.88
C GLY A 94 10.53 4.58 15.21
N ASN A 95 9.68 5.24 16.00
CA ASN A 95 8.52 5.97 15.51
C ASN A 95 8.19 7.15 16.42
N LYS A 96 7.46 8.12 15.89
CA LYS A 96 6.79 9.16 16.69
C LYS A 96 5.33 8.80 16.82
N SER A 97 4.79 8.83 18.03
CA SER A 97 3.36 8.59 18.27
C SER A 97 2.46 9.72 17.76
N LEU A 98 3.03 10.89 17.46
CA LEU A 98 2.30 12.06 17.01
C LEU A 98 2.99 12.64 15.77
N SER A 99 2.16 13.11 14.83
CA SER A 99 2.61 13.88 13.67
C SER A 99 2.11 15.33 13.80
N PRO A 100 2.77 16.18 14.61
CA PRO A 100 2.32 17.54 14.85
C PRO A 100 2.54 18.40 13.60
N GLY A 101 1.46 19.00 13.08
CA GLY A 101 1.57 20.02 12.04
C GLY A 101 0.38 20.15 11.10
N TRP A 102 -0.22 19.03 10.66
CA TRP A 102 -1.27 19.10 9.63
C TRP A 102 -2.67 19.41 10.20
N SER A 103 -2.93 19.07 11.48
CA SER A 103 -4.22 19.27 12.16
C SER A 103 -4.27 20.48 13.09
N GLY A 104 -3.19 21.26 13.19
CA GLY A 104 -3.11 22.40 14.11
C GLY A 104 -4.18 23.47 13.88
N ASP A 105 -4.75 23.54 12.67
CA ASP A 105 -5.54 24.69 12.21
C ASP A 105 -7.00 24.42 11.80
N TYR A 106 -7.55 23.22 11.97
CA TYR A 106 -8.85 22.87 11.35
C TYR A 106 -9.93 22.31 12.27
N SER A 107 -9.86 22.53 13.58
CA SER A 107 -10.82 21.95 14.56
C SER A 107 -10.95 20.41 14.48
N ILE A 108 -9.97 19.74 13.89
CA ILE A 108 -9.87 18.29 13.75
C ILE A 108 -9.69 17.69 15.15
N ARG A 109 -10.64 16.85 15.59
CA ARG A 109 -10.74 16.26 16.93
C ARG A 109 -11.03 14.75 16.82
N PRO A 110 -10.83 13.96 17.88
CA PRO A 110 -11.28 12.56 17.92
C PRO A 110 -12.70 12.39 17.38
N GLY A 111 -12.90 11.36 16.55
CA GLY A 111 -14.14 11.10 15.81
C GLY A 111 -14.23 11.75 14.43
N HIS A 112 -13.31 12.66 14.07
CA HIS A 112 -13.21 13.19 12.72
C HIS A 112 -12.32 12.29 11.84
N ILE A 113 -12.73 11.97 10.60
CA ILE A 113 -11.98 11.04 9.73
C ILE A 113 -10.50 11.43 9.57
N LEU A 114 -10.21 12.73 9.42
CA LEU A 114 -8.82 13.21 9.29
C LEU A 114 -8.02 13.05 10.60
N TYR A 115 -8.68 13.08 11.75
CA TYR A 115 -8.04 12.81 13.04
C TYR A 115 -7.67 11.32 13.14
N GLU A 116 -8.61 10.43 12.85
CA GLU A 116 -8.38 8.98 12.94
C GLU A 116 -7.29 8.50 11.97
N VAL A 117 -7.24 9.08 10.77
CA VAL A 117 -6.15 8.85 9.83
C VAL A 117 -4.82 9.34 10.42
N GLN A 118 -4.77 10.54 11.00
CA GLN A 118 -3.52 11.08 11.54
C GLN A 118 -2.99 10.31 12.74
N GLU A 119 -3.84 9.93 13.70
CA GLU A 119 -3.43 9.15 14.87
C GLU A 119 -2.86 7.77 14.48
N ALA A 120 -3.32 7.19 13.37
CA ALA A 120 -2.77 5.93 12.87
C ALA A 120 -1.36 6.07 12.27
N TYR A 121 -0.93 7.29 11.93
CA TYR A 121 0.37 7.56 11.32
C TYR A 121 1.42 7.77 12.40
N GLN A 122 2.27 6.75 12.57
CA GLN A 122 3.42 6.80 13.46
C GLN A 122 4.73 6.83 12.65
N PRO A 123 5.10 7.96 12.04
CA PRO A 123 6.22 8.01 11.10
C PRO A 123 7.55 7.69 11.80
N PRO A 124 8.49 7.03 11.10
CA PRO A 124 9.82 6.76 11.63
C PRO A 124 10.67 8.03 11.76
N ILE A 125 11.74 7.94 12.54
CA ILE A 125 12.64 9.06 12.82
C ILE A 125 13.92 8.87 12.01
N VAL A 126 14.42 9.94 11.39
CA VAL A 126 15.75 9.96 10.79
C VAL A 126 16.78 9.83 11.91
N ALA A 127 17.47 8.70 11.96
CA ALA A 127 18.53 8.41 12.91
C ALA A 127 19.92 8.68 12.31
N GLU A 128 20.09 8.40 11.02
CA GLU A 128 21.39 8.46 10.34
C GLU A 128 21.23 8.98 8.91
N LYS A 129 22.33 9.49 8.34
CA LYS A 129 22.38 9.89 6.94
C LYS A 129 22.62 8.64 6.08
N LEU A 130 21.85 8.52 4.98
CA LEU A 130 22.01 7.49 3.95
C LEU A 130 23.34 7.62 3.19
#